data_AF-A0A518VBG2-F1
#
_entry.id   AF-A0A518VBG2-F1
#
_cell.length_a   1.000
_cell.length_b   1.000
_cell.length_c   1.000
_cell.angle_alpha   90.00
_cell.angle_beta   90.00
_cell.angle_gamma   90.00
#
_symmetry.space_group_name_H-M   'P 1'
#
loop_
_entity.id
_entity.type
_entity.pdbx_description
1 polymer ?
#
loop_
_entity_poly.entity_id
_entity_poly.type
_entity_poly.pdbx_seq_one_letter_code
_entity_poly.pdbx_strand_id
1 'polypeptide(L)'
;MWMVYDQMEGIICVTDDKQEALRDYEKQKESYKKYVQWDGEFQGDERVILALIKKDFFSDVTKNPEIIYDEDDNEVLTGDTYWDWKETTY
;
A
#
# COMPACT_ATOMS: atom_id res chain seq x y z
N MET A 1 9.49 -8.10 1.42
CA MET A 1 8.60 -7.19 0.67
C MET A 1 9.32 -5.97 0.09
N TRP A 2 9.02 -5.63 -1.15
CA TRP A 2 9.52 -4.50 -1.91
C TRP A 2 8.35 -3.60 -2.32
N MET A 3 8.60 -2.30 -2.46
CA MET A 3 7.62 -1.32 -2.93
C MET A 3 8.19 -0.51 -4.07
N VAL A 4 7.37 -0.31 -5.10
CA VAL A 4 7.63 0.68 -6.14
C VAL A 4 6.65 1.83 -5.97
N TYR A 5 7.20 3.04 -5.87
CA TYR A 5 6.44 4.28 -5.82
C TYR A 5 6.75 5.12 -7.06
N ASP A 6 5.71 5.73 -7.59
CA ASP A 6 5.71 6.67 -8.70
C ASP A 6 5.07 7.97 -8.22
N GLN A 7 5.62 9.12 -8.58
CA GLN A 7 5.11 10.40 -8.09
C GLN A 7 3.72 10.75 -8.66
N MET A 8 3.37 10.30 -9.86
CA MET A 8 2.07 10.55 -10.48
C MET A 8 1.02 9.51 -10.05
N GLU A 9 1.39 8.23 -10.03
CA GLU A 9 0.46 7.13 -9.77
C GLU A 9 0.41 6.68 -8.30
N GLY A 10 1.39 7.08 -7.47
CA GLY A 10 1.52 6.66 -6.08
C GLY A 10 2.18 5.29 -5.94
N ILE A 11 1.63 4.40 -5.12
CA ILE A 11 2.17 3.04 -4.95
C ILE A 11 1.79 2.21 -6.18
N ILE A 12 2.81 1.81 -6.94
CA ILE A 12 2.65 0.96 -8.13
C ILE A 12 2.46 -0.50 -7.74
N CYS A 13 3.36 -0.99 -6.87
CA CYS A 13 3.27 -2.36 -6.39
C CYS A 13 3.92 -2.51 -5.02
N VAL A 14 3.42 -3.49 -4.27
CA VAL A 14 3.99 -4.02 -3.04
C VAL A 14 4.03 -5.54 -3.20
N THR A 15 5.23 -6.13 -3.25
CA THR A 15 5.42 -7.55 -3.60
C THR A 15 6.61 -8.16 -2.87
N ASP A 16 6.57 -9.46 -2.60
CA ASP A 16 7.72 -10.20 -2.09
C ASP A 16 8.70 -10.63 -3.20
N ASP A 17 8.29 -10.58 -4.48
CA ASP A 17 9.18 -10.87 -5.60
C ASP A 17 9.99 -9.61 -5.98
N LYS A 18 11.28 -9.64 -5.66
CA LYS A 18 12.23 -8.58 -6.05
C LYS A 18 12.27 -8.36 -7.56
N GLN A 19 12.17 -9.42 -8.37
CA GLN A 19 12.24 -9.29 -9.82
C GLN A 19 10.99 -8.61 -10.38
N GLU A 20 9.83 -8.87 -9.79
CA GLU A 20 8.61 -8.13 -10.11
C GLU A 20 8.74 -6.64 -9.79
N ALA A 21 9.16 -6.30 -8.57
CA ALA A 21 9.38 -4.90 -8.19
C ALA A 21 10.41 -4.20 -9.10
N LEU A 22 11.48 -4.89 -9.50
CA LEU A 22 12.46 -4.35 -10.44
C LEU A 22 11.88 -4.12 -11.84
N ARG A 23 11.05 -5.03 -12.36
CA ARG A 23 10.39 -4.86 -13.66
C ARG A 23 9.49 -3.63 -13.66
N ASP A 24 8.68 -3.45 -12.62
CA ASP A 24 7.77 -2.30 -12.51
C ASP A 24 8.53 -0.99 -12.34
N TYR A 25 9.57 -0.98 -11.52
CA TYR A 25 10.47 0.16 -11.38
C TYR A 25 11.09 0.59 -12.71
N GLU A 26 11.65 -0.36 -13.47
CA GLU A 26 12.25 -0.08 -14.78
C GLU A 26 11.21 0.41 -15.79
N LYS A 27 10.01 -0.16 -15.78
CA LYS A 27 8.90 0.28 -16.64
C LYS A 27 8.52 1.73 -16.36
N GLN A 28 8.36 2.13 -15.10
CA GLN A 28 8.00 3.51 -14.76
C GLN A 28 9.14 4.49 -15.03
N LYS A 29 10.39 4.09 -14.77
CA LYS A 29 11.56 4.88 -15.15
C LYS A 29 11.59 5.19 -16.64
N GLU A 30 11.28 4.21 -17.49
CA GLU A 30 11.21 4.43 -18.94
C GLU A 30 9.97 5.25 -19.36
N SER A 31 8.85 5.14 -18.64
CA SER A 31 7.66 5.97 -18.85
C SER A 31 7.97 7.46 -18.66
N TYR A 32 8.60 7.82 -17.54
CA TYR A 32 9.00 9.20 -17.27
C TYR A 32 9.97 9.77 -18.29
N LYS A 33 10.97 8.98 -18.72
CA LYS A 33 11.90 9.42 -19.78
C LYS A 33 11.14 9.77 -21.05
N LYS A 34 10.16 8.96 -21.44
CA LYS A 34 9.32 9.23 -22.62
C LYS A 34 8.44 10.46 -22.41
N TYR A 35 7.83 10.59 -21.24
CA TYR A 35 7.01 11.76 -20.90
C TYR A 35 7.80 13.06 -21.03
N VAL A 36 8.96 13.16 -20.39
CA VAL A 36 9.82 14.35 -20.48
C VAL A 36 10.32 14.59 -21.91
N GLN A 37 10.68 13.53 -22.65
CA GLN A 37 11.07 13.67 -24.05
C GLN A 37 9.95 14.22 -24.94
N TRP A 38 8.68 13.91 -24.62
CA TRP A 38 7.51 14.37 -25.36
C TRP A 38 7.08 15.78 -24.96
N ASP A 39 7.06 16.08 -23.65
CA ASP A 39 6.65 17.38 -23.11
C ASP A 39 7.74 18.44 -23.35
N GLY A 40 9.01 18.01 -23.46
CA GLY A 40 10.16 18.87 -23.72
C GLY A 40 10.67 19.64 -22.50
N GLU A 41 10.05 19.44 -21.33
CA GLU A 41 10.37 20.11 -20.08
C GLU A 41 10.34 19.12 -18.90
N PHE A 42 11.08 19.46 -17.84
CA PHE A 42 10.97 18.80 -16.54
C PHE A 42 10.08 19.66 -15.65
N GLN A 43 9.13 19.04 -14.94
CA GLN A 43 8.35 19.67 -13.89
C GLN A 43 9.10 19.68 -12.54
N GLY A 44 10.20 18.91 -12.44
CA GLY A 44 11.19 19.00 -11.36
C GLY A 44 11.03 17.93 -10.27
N ASP A 45 9.86 17.30 -10.19
CA ASP A 45 9.53 16.29 -9.18
C ASP A 45 9.34 14.88 -9.78
N GLU A 46 9.71 14.65 -11.04
CA GLU A 46 9.65 13.34 -11.68
C GLU A 46 10.53 12.31 -10.94
N ARG A 47 9.89 11.39 -10.23
CA ARG A 47 10.60 10.41 -9.41
C ARG A 47 9.88 9.07 -9.38
N VAL A 48 10.68 8.02 -9.55
CA VAL A 48 10.31 6.63 -9.25
C VAL A 48 11.24 6.12 -8.15
N ILE A 49 10.68 5.48 -7.13
CA ILE A 49 11.41 4.93 -5.99
C ILE A 49 11.18 3.42 -5.94
N LEU A 50 12.27 2.65 -5.86
CA LEU A 50 12.24 1.25 -5.43
C LEU A 50 12.75 1.18 -4.00
N ALA A 51 11.92 0.69 -3.08
CA ALA A 51 12.24 0.59 -1.66
C ALA A 51 12.10 -0.86 -1.16
N LEU A 52 12.98 -1.23 -0.23
CA LEU A 52 12.86 -2.47 0.53
C LEU A 52 12.06 -2.20 1.80
N ILE A 53 10.89 -2.82 1.93
CA ILE A 53 10.09 -2.72 3.14
C ILE A 53 10.69 -3.65 4.19
N LYS A 54 10.93 -3.10 5.38
CA LYS A 54 11.44 -3.84 6.54
C LYS A 54 10.38 -4.11 7.58
N LYS A 55 9.41 -3.21 7.69
CA LYS A 55 8.30 -3.31 8.62
C LYS A 55 7.06 -2.70 7.98
N ASP A 56 5.91 -3.27 8.28
CA ASP A 56 4.62 -2.80 7.83
C ASP A 56 3.63 -2.82 9.00
N PHE A 57 2.90 -1.72 9.18
CA PHE A 57 1.95 -1.52 10.27
C PHE A 57 0.59 -1.18 9.68
N PHE A 58 -0.41 -2.03 9.92
CA PHE A 58 -1.71 -1.93 9.29
C PHE A 58 -2.84 -2.38 10.23
N SER A 59 -4.05 -1.91 9.99
CA SER A 59 -5.25 -2.42 10.65
C SER A 59 -5.75 -3.65 9.90
N ASP A 60 -6.14 -4.68 10.65
CA ASP A 60 -6.73 -5.89 10.10
C ASP A 60 -8.05 -6.21 10.80
N VAL A 61 -8.96 -6.85 10.09
CA VAL A 61 -10.23 -7.30 10.63
C VAL A 61 -9.96 -8.46 11.57
N THR A 62 -10.38 -8.35 12.82
CA THR A 62 -10.35 -9.48 13.75
C THR A 62 -11.46 -10.47 13.41
N LYS A 63 -11.27 -11.74 13.78
CA LYS A 63 -12.35 -12.72 13.70
C LYS A 63 -13.37 -12.59 14.83
N ASN A 64 -13.19 -11.59 15.72
CA ASN A 64 -14.05 -11.39 16.87
C ASN A 64 -15.21 -10.47 16.44
N PRO A 65 -16.47 -10.96 16.54
CA PRO A 65 -17.61 -10.13 16.21
C PRO A 65 -17.71 -8.98 17.22
N GLU A 66 -18.18 -7.84 16.73
CA GLU A 66 -18.52 -6.73 17.60
C GLU A 66 -19.77 -7.08 18.42
N ILE A 67 -19.67 -6.86 19.73
CA ILE A 67 -20.75 -7.08 20.69
C ILE A 67 -21.14 -5.70 21.25
N ILE A 68 -22.42 -5.37 21.11
CA ILE A 68 -23.04 -4.22 21.77
C ILE A 68 -24.07 -4.72 22.79
N TYR A 69 -24.45 -3.85 23.72
CA TYR A 69 -25.51 -4.14 24.71
C TYR A 69 -26.74 -3.32 24.37
N ASP A 70 -27.92 -3.95 24.43
CA ASP A 70 -29.20 -3.25 24.30
C ASP A 70 -29.60 -2.52 25.60
N GLU A 71 -30.76 -1.86 25.60
CA GLU A 71 -31.27 -1.11 26.76
C GLU A 71 -31.54 -1.99 27.99
N ASP A 72 -31.68 -3.30 27.80
CA ASP A 72 -31.93 -4.31 28.84
C ASP A 72 -30.64 -5.08 29.22
N ASP A 73 -29.46 -4.60 28.80
CA ASP A 73 -28.14 -5.18 29.06
C ASP A 73 -27.93 -6.57 28.43
N ASN A 74 -28.65 -6.88 27.33
CA ASN A 74 -28.43 -8.12 26.56
C ASN A 74 -27.40 -7.91 25.45
N GLU A 75 -26.54 -8.92 25.25
CA GLU A 75 -25.56 -8.93 24.17
C GLU A 75 -26.23 -9.06 22.78
N VAL A 76 -25.91 -8.16 21.87
CA VAL A 76 -26.34 -8.16 20.47
C VAL A 76 -25.13 -8.16 19.54
N LEU A 77 -25.08 -9.12 18.61
CA LEU A 77 -24.06 -9.19 17.57
C LEU A 77 -24.46 -8.25 16.41
N THR A 78 -23.62 -7.27 16.09
CA THR A 78 -23.91 -6.26 15.06
C THR A 78 -23.70 -6.78 13.64
N GLY A 79 -23.05 -7.94 13.48
CA GLY A 79 -22.62 -8.47 12.18
C GLY A 79 -21.29 -7.88 11.71
N ASP A 80 -20.79 -6.85 12.39
CA ASP A 80 -19.47 -6.27 12.21
C ASP A 80 -18.43 -7.00 13.09
N THR A 81 -17.16 -6.71 12.85
CA THR A 81 -16.01 -7.31 13.51
C THR A 81 -15.05 -6.23 13.98
N TYR A 82 -14.44 -6.41 15.15
CA TYR A 82 -13.46 -5.45 15.65
C TYR A 82 -12.23 -5.38 14.75
N TRP A 83 -11.52 -4.25 14.81
CA TRP A 83 -10.25 -4.04 14.14
C TRP A 83 -9.12 -4.15 15.15
N ASP A 84 -8.00 -4.70 14.73
CA ASP A 84 -6.77 -4.70 15.52
C ASP A 84 -5.60 -4.23 14.67
N TRP A 85 -4.59 -3.67 15.34
CA TRP A 85 -3.37 -3.21 14.71
C TRP A 85 -2.36 -4.35 14.65
N LYS A 86 -1.77 -4.56 13.48
CA LYS A 86 -0.73 -5.57 13.27
C LYS A 86 0.55 -4.92 12.75
N GLU A 87 1.68 -5.45 13.20
CA GLU A 87 2.99 -5.12 12.65
C GLU A 87 3.63 -6.40 12.08
N THR A 88 4.07 -6.36 10.83
CA THR A 88 4.84 -7.42 10.18
C THR A 88 6.25 -6.93 9.90
N THR A 89 7.26 -7.77 10.15
CA THR A 89 8.69 -7.50 9.85
C THR A 89 9.17 -8.45 8.75
N TYR A 90 9.92 -7.94 7.76
CA TYR A 90 10.34 -8.67 6.54
C TYR A 90 11.88 -8.77 6.36
#